data_AF-A0A0K2YGW9-F1
#
_entry.id   AF-A0A0K2YGW9-F1
#
_cell.length_a   1.000
_cell.length_b   1.000
_cell.length_c   1.000
_cell.angle_alpha   90.00
_cell.angle_beta   90.00
_cell.angle_gamma   90.00
#
_symmetry.space_group_name_H-M   'P 1'
#
loop_
_entity.id
_entity.type
_entity.pdbx_description
1 polymer ?
#
loop_
_entity_poly.entity_id
_entity_poly.type
_entity_poly.pdbx_seq_one_letter_code
_entity_poly.pdbx_strand_id
1 'polypeptide(L)'
;MVARPGAMEDYFKNGNPEGKSRREIFGSSMKSIPAFREPAARLELMDELGVDHTLMFPTLASLVEERMRHDPDAIHVVVHALNEWLYETWQFNHKDRIFTTPAITLPNVDKAIEELEWVAERDAKAVLIRPAPARATRAPLVRAPRVRSILEARGRTVDATLDADVVAELMEVCNRRVLPPMARAG
;
A
#
# COMPACT_ATOMS: atom_id res chain seq x y z
N MET A 1 7.98 -22.01 -1.92
CA MET A 1 7.44 -22.42 -0.60
C MET A 1 7.27 -21.17 0.25
N VAL A 2 6.37 -21.16 1.22
CA VAL A 2 6.13 -20.03 2.13
C VAL A 2 6.05 -20.52 3.58
N ALA A 3 6.24 -19.64 4.55
CA ALA A 3 5.99 -19.98 5.96
C ALA A 3 4.52 -20.37 6.15
N ARG A 4 4.25 -21.32 7.05
CA ARG A 4 2.87 -21.69 7.38
C ARG A 4 2.17 -20.54 8.12
N PRO A 5 0.87 -20.31 7.90
CA PRO A 5 0.09 -19.48 8.80
C PRO A 5 0.31 -19.91 10.26
N GLY A 6 0.56 -18.95 11.15
CA GLY A 6 0.84 -19.23 12.56
C GLY A 6 2.27 -19.72 12.88
N ALA A 7 3.18 -19.85 11.90
CA ALA A 7 4.53 -20.37 12.16
C ALA A 7 5.33 -19.57 13.21
N MET A 8 5.01 -18.28 13.41
CA MET A 8 5.68 -17.42 14.40
C MET A 8 4.81 -17.13 15.62
N GLU A 9 3.66 -17.80 15.77
CA GLU A 9 2.70 -17.51 16.85
C GLU A 9 3.33 -17.68 18.24
N ASP A 10 3.99 -18.81 18.48
CA ASP A 10 4.64 -19.09 19.77
C ASP A 10 5.75 -18.08 20.07
N TYR A 11 6.55 -17.73 19.05
CA TYR A 11 7.60 -16.71 19.19
C TYR A 11 7.02 -15.35 19.60
N PHE A 12 5.91 -14.92 19.00
CA PHE A 12 5.29 -13.65 19.37
C PHE A 12 4.58 -13.68 20.74
N LYS A 13 4.13 -14.86 21.20
CA LYS A 13 3.51 -15.02 22.52
C LYS A 13 4.54 -15.12 23.66
N ASN A 14 5.58 -15.91 23.46
CA ASN A 14 6.48 -16.36 24.52
C ASN A 14 7.94 -15.91 24.32
N GLY A 15 8.26 -15.27 23.19
CA GLY A 15 9.61 -14.88 22.83
C GLY A 15 10.45 -16.06 22.36
N ASN A 16 11.73 -16.10 22.74
CA ASN A 16 12.65 -17.18 22.38
C ASN A 16 13.49 -17.64 23.59
N PRO A 17 12.85 -18.16 24.66
CA PRO A 17 13.55 -18.54 25.89
C PRO A 17 14.55 -19.68 25.67
N GLU A 18 14.28 -20.54 24.70
CA GLU A 18 15.13 -21.69 24.34
C GLU A 18 16.26 -21.33 23.37
N GLY A 19 16.37 -20.07 22.94
CA GLY A 19 17.45 -19.63 22.04
C GLY A 19 17.39 -20.27 20.64
N LYS A 20 16.22 -20.70 20.19
CA LYS A 20 16.00 -21.33 18.87
C LYS A 20 16.47 -20.42 17.74
N SER A 21 17.07 -21.00 16.71
CA SER A 21 17.36 -20.28 15.47
C SER A 21 16.07 -19.89 14.74
N ARG A 22 16.16 -18.93 13.82
CA ARG A 22 15.02 -18.55 12.96
C ARG A 22 14.46 -19.74 12.18
N ARG A 23 15.32 -20.66 11.72
CA ARG A 23 14.87 -21.85 10.96
C ARG A 23 14.02 -22.77 11.82
N GLU A 24 14.38 -22.94 13.09
CA GLU A 24 13.61 -23.75 14.03
C GLU A 24 12.28 -23.10 14.38
N ILE A 25 12.27 -21.77 14.58
CA ILE A 25 11.04 -21.00 14.83
C ILE A 25 10.07 -21.11 13.65
N PHE A 26 10.52 -20.84 12.42
CA PHE A 26 9.67 -20.91 11.24
C PHE A 26 9.22 -22.33 10.88
N GLY A 27 9.96 -23.34 11.32
CA GLY A 27 9.68 -24.74 11.07
C GLY A 27 9.63 -25.09 9.57
N SER A 28 8.82 -26.09 9.25
CA SER A 28 8.67 -26.58 7.86
C SER A 28 7.76 -25.66 7.05
N SER A 29 8.29 -25.13 5.94
CA SER A 29 7.50 -24.35 4.99
C SER A 29 6.36 -25.18 4.36
N MET A 30 5.36 -24.49 3.82
CA MET A 30 4.32 -25.08 2.96
C MET A 30 4.52 -24.71 1.49
N LYS A 31 3.90 -25.48 0.60
CA LYS A 31 3.75 -25.07 -0.80
C LYS A 31 2.80 -23.87 -0.86
N SER A 32 3.08 -22.95 -1.79
CA SER A 32 2.14 -21.86 -2.07
C SER A 32 0.89 -22.48 -2.70
N ILE A 33 -0.27 -22.18 -2.14
CA ILE A 33 -1.55 -22.57 -2.71
C ILE A 33 -2.00 -21.55 -3.78
N PRO A 34 -2.91 -21.92 -4.71
CA PRO A 34 -3.41 -21.01 -5.74
C PRO A 34 -4.03 -19.71 -5.18
N ALA A 35 -4.75 -19.80 -4.05
CA ALA A 35 -5.36 -18.65 -3.37
C ALA A 35 -4.38 -17.54 -2.94
N PHE A 36 -3.06 -17.79 -2.96
CA PHE A 36 -2.05 -16.77 -2.71
C PHE A 36 -1.69 -15.94 -3.96
N ARG A 37 -2.13 -16.35 -5.15
CA ARG A 37 -1.76 -15.74 -6.44
C ARG A 37 -2.92 -15.45 -7.37
N GLU A 38 -4.07 -16.10 -7.16
CA GLU A 38 -5.20 -16.04 -8.09
C GLU A 38 -6.49 -15.58 -7.36
N PRO A 39 -7.22 -14.60 -7.91
CA PRO A 39 -8.43 -14.06 -7.26
C PRO A 39 -9.56 -15.08 -7.14
N ALA A 40 -9.75 -15.94 -8.14
CA ALA A 40 -10.81 -16.96 -8.12
C ALA A 40 -10.60 -17.98 -6.99
N ALA A 41 -9.41 -18.58 -6.92
CA ALA A 41 -9.06 -19.51 -5.85
C ALA A 41 -9.06 -18.83 -4.46
N ARG A 42 -8.77 -17.52 -4.41
CA ARG A 42 -8.88 -16.75 -3.16
C ARG A 42 -10.32 -16.59 -2.70
N LEU A 43 -11.28 -16.38 -3.61
CA LEU A 43 -12.70 -16.32 -3.26
C LEU A 43 -13.20 -17.65 -2.69
N GLU A 44 -12.84 -18.78 -3.30
CA GLU A 44 -13.20 -20.11 -2.78
C GLU A 44 -12.69 -20.32 -1.35
N LEU A 45 -11.43 -19.94 -1.10
CA LEU A 45 -10.85 -20.01 0.25
C LEU A 45 -11.53 -19.04 1.23
N MET A 46 -11.92 -17.85 0.76
CA MET A 46 -12.67 -16.90 1.58
C MET A 46 -14.03 -17.47 1.98
N ASP A 47 -14.73 -18.15 1.08
CA ASP A 47 -16.01 -18.82 1.37
C ASP A 47 -15.84 -19.93 2.40
N GLU A 48 -14.79 -20.76 2.28
CA GLU A 48 -14.45 -21.79 3.27
C GLU A 48 -14.18 -21.20 4.67
N LEU A 49 -13.49 -20.06 4.72
CA LEU A 49 -13.13 -19.37 5.96
C LEU A 49 -14.26 -18.49 6.53
N GLY A 50 -15.39 -18.34 5.83
CA GLY A 50 -16.47 -17.43 6.23
C GLY A 50 -16.08 -15.95 6.18
N VAL A 51 -15.19 -15.57 5.26
CA VAL A 51 -14.72 -14.19 5.09
C VAL A 51 -15.48 -13.52 3.95
N ASP A 52 -16.31 -12.54 4.28
CA ASP A 52 -17.09 -11.81 3.26
C ASP A 52 -16.21 -10.88 2.41
N HIS A 53 -15.29 -10.15 3.06
CA HIS A 53 -14.47 -9.11 2.42
C HIS A 53 -13.03 -9.13 2.93
N THR A 54 -12.08 -8.74 2.08
CA THR A 54 -10.66 -8.61 2.46
C THR A 54 -10.01 -7.40 1.83
N LEU A 55 -9.15 -6.72 2.61
CA LEU A 55 -8.07 -5.90 2.06
C LEU A 55 -6.89 -6.81 1.71
N MET A 56 -6.28 -6.62 0.54
CA MET A 56 -5.13 -7.41 0.09
C MET A 56 -3.91 -6.51 -0.13
N PHE A 57 -2.94 -6.67 0.76
CA PHE A 57 -1.69 -5.92 0.73
C PHE A 57 -0.61 -6.64 -0.11
N PRO A 58 0.15 -5.90 -0.94
CA PRO A 58 1.29 -6.47 -1.65
C PRO A 58 2.43 -6.78 -0.67
N THR A 59 2.95 -8.02 -0.72
CA THR A 59 3.95 -8.51 0.25
C THR A 59 5.30 -7.80 0.15
N LEU A 60 5.83 -7.62 -1.07
CA LEU A 60 7.19 -7.12 -1.29
C LEU A 60 7.27 -5.60 -1.56
N ALA A 61 6.13 -4.91 -1.70
CA ALA A 61 6.11 -3.47 -1.96
C ALA A 61 6.86 -2.67 -0.90
N SER A 62 6.80 -3.10 0.37
CA SER A 62 7.48 -2.45 1.49
C SER A 62 9.01 -2.39 1.35
N LEU A 63 9.61 -3.24 0.50
CA LEU A 63 11.06 -3.27 0.28
C LEU A 63 11.53 -2.28 -0.78
N VAL A 64 10.66 -1.90 -1.72
CA VAL A 64 11.04 -1.11 -2.90
C VAL A 64 11.59 0.25 -2.49
N GLU A 65 10.79 1.01 -1.74
CA GLU A 65 11.13 2.39 -1.39
C GLU A 65 12.42 2.52 -0.58
N GLU A 66 12.66 1.62 0.38
CA GLU A 66 13.88 1.69 1.20
C GLU A 66 15.12 1.24 0.42
N ARG A 67 15.00 0.18 -0.40
CA ARG A 67 16.13 -0.32 -1.20
C ARG A 67 16.54 0.65 -2.30
N MET A 68 15.59 1.39 -2.84
CA MET A 68 15.79 2.31 -3.95
C MET A 68 15.77 3.78 -3.51
N ARG A 69 15.93 4.08 -2.21
CA ARG A 69 15.87 5.44 -1.65
C ARG A 69 16.78 6.47 -2.33
N HIS A 70 17.82 6.00 -3.03
CA HIS A 70 18.79 6.83 -3.76
C HIS A 70 18.32 7.23 -5.16
N ASP A 71 17.27 6.58 -5.68
CA ASP A 71 16.67 6.87 -6.96
C ASP A 71 15.13 6.90 -6.87
N PRO A 72 14.56 7.99 -6.34
CA PRO A 72 13.11 8.15 -6.25
C PRO A 72 12.36 8.15 -7.58
N ASP A 73 12.97 8.55 -8.69
CA ASP A 73 12.30 8.45 -9.99
C ASP A 73 12.12 6.98 -10.40
N ALA A 74 13.12 6.14 -10.15
CA ALA A 74 13.00 4.70 -10.35
C ALA A 74 11.98 4.06 -9.39
N ILE A 75 11.81 4.57 -8.16
CA ILE A 75 10.75 4.11 -7.25
C ILE A 75 9.36 4.29 -7.89
N HIS A 76 9.07 5.46 -8.47
CA HIS A 76 7.79 5.71 -9.14
C HIS A 76 7.52 4.73 -10.28
N VAL A 77 8.53 4.46 -11.12
CA VAL A 77 8.40 3.50 -12.24
C VAL A 77 8.13 2.09 -11.74
N VAL A 78 8.86 1.63 -10.72
CA VAL A 78 8.67 0.29 -10.14
C VAL A 78 7.32 0.15 -9.44
N VAL A 79 6.86 1.20 -8.76
CA VAL A 79 5.54 1.23 -8.12
C VAL A 79 4.43 1.19 -9.16
N HIS A 80 4.54 1.95 -10.25
CA HIS A 80 3.58 1.88 -11.35
C HIS A 80 3.50 0.47 -11.95
N ALA A 81 4.64 -0.13 -12.29
CA ALA A 81 4.70 -1.49 -12.83
C ALA A 81 4.12 -2.55 -11.87
N LEU A 82 4.32 -2.36 -10.55
CA LEU A 82 3.69 -3.20 -9.53
C LEU A 82 2.16 -3.06 -9.55
N ASN A 83 1.66 -1.82 -9.64
CA ASN A 83 0.22 -1.55 -9.67
C ASN A 83 -0.44 -2.04 -10.97
N GLU A 84 0.25 -1.95 -12.11
CA GLU A 84 -0.17 -2.55 -13.39
C GLU A 84 -0.34 -4.06 -13.25
N TRP A 85 0.70 -4.77 -12.78
CA TRP A 85 0.61 -6.22 -12.56
C TRP A 85 -0.51 -6.59 -11.57
N LEU A 86 -0.65 -5.82 -10.49
CA LEU A 86 -1.69 -6.03 -9.48
C LEU A 86 -3.08 -5.89 -10.11
N TYR A 87 -3.28 -4.87 -10.95
CA TYR A 87 -4.54 -4.66 -11.66
C TYR A 87 -4.82 -5.77 -12.67
N GLU A 88 -3.83 -6.16 -13.48
CA GLU A 88 -3.96 -7.22 -14.48
C GLU A 88 -4.32 -8.57 -13.86
N THR A 89 -3.71 -8.90 -12.72
CA THR A 89 -3.87 -10.22 -12.09
C THR A 89 -5.06 -10.29 -11.14
N TRP A 90 -5.25 -9.23 -10.33
CA TRP A 90 -6.21 -9.24 -9.23
C TRP A 90 -7.34 -8.23 -9.38
N GLN A 91 -7.17 -7.19 -10.21
CA GLN A 91 -7.98 -5.96 -10.19
C GLN A 91 -7.85 -5.21 -8.85
N PHE A 92 -8.27 -3.94 -8.79
CA PHE A 92 -8.29 -3.21 -7.51
C PHE A 92 -9.53 -3.51 -6.67
N ASN A 93 -10.64 -3.80 -7.35
CA ASN A 93 -11.86 -4.31 -6.76
C ASN A 93 -12.29 -5.56 -7.54
N HIS A 94 -12.19 -6.74 -6.92
CA HIS A 94 -12.66 -7.99 -7.51
C HIS A 94 -13.94 -8.45 -6.83
N LYS A 95 -15.03 -8.42 -7.60
CA LYS A 95 -16.39 -8.82 -7.20
C LYS A 95 -16.89 -8.19 -5.89
N ASP A 96 -16.44 -6.97 -5.57
CA ASP A 96 -16.77 -6.27 -4.32
C ASP A 96 -16.44 -7.07 -3.05
N ARG A 97 -15.48 -8.00 -3.12
CA ARG A 97 -15.07 -8.84 -1.99
C ARG A 97 -13.57 -8.82 -1.73
N ILE A 98 -12.76 -8.64 -2.76
CA ILE A 98 -11.31 -8.50 -2.63
C ILE A 98 -10.92 -7.09 -3.07
N PHE A 99 -10.42 -6.30 -2.11
CA PHE A 99 -9.95 -4.95 -2.33
C PHE A 99 -8.43 -4.93 -2.24
N THR A 100 -7.75 -4.85 -3.36
CA THR A 100 -6.28 -4.78 -3.35
C THR A 100 -5.84 -3.36 -3.03
N THR A 101 -4.67 -3.21 -2.40
CA THR A 101 -4.15 -1.90 -1.97
C THR A 101 -2.95 -1.51 -2.84
N PRO A 102 -3.16 -0.93 -4.05
CA PRO A 102 -2.06 -0.42 -4.86
C PRO A 102 -1.21 0.58 -4.08
N ALA A 103 0.10 0.53 -4.30
CA ALA A 103 1.05 1.37 -3.58
C ALA A 103 1.13 2.76 -4.19
N ILE A 104 1.20 3.80 -3.36
CA ILE A 104 1.43 5.19 -3.78
C ILE A 104 2.70 5.68 -3.09
N THR A 105 3.70 6.05 -3.89
CA THR A 105 4.96 6.58 -3.40
C THR A 105 4.99 8.10 -3.50
N LEU A 106 5.49 8.76 -2.47
CA LEU A 106 5.39 10.22 -2.29
C LEU A 106 6.63 11.08 -2.64
N PRO A 107 7.83 10.58 -2.99
CA PRO A 107 8.99 11.43 -3.26
C PRO A 107 8.82 12.48 -4.38
N ASN A 108 7.87 12.27 -5.30
CA ASN A 108 7.49 13.22 -6.35
C ASN A 108 5.96 13.31 -6.32
N VAL A 109 5.45 14.47 -5.91
CA VAL A 109 4.01 14.66 -5.65
C VAL A 109 3.19 14.63 -6.94
N ASP A 110 3.72 15.19 -8.03
CA ASP A 110 2.98 15.21 -9.31
C ASP A 110 2.77 13.77 -9.82
N LYS A 111 3.83 12.94 -9.79
CA LYS A 111 3.72 11.51 -10.12
C LYS A 111 2.82 10.73 -9.14
N ALA A 112 2.86 11.07 -7.85
CA ALA A 112 1.99 10.44 -6.85
C ALA A 112 0.51 10.74 -7.12
N ILE A 113 0.18 11.97 -7.55
CA ILE A 113 -1.17 12.36 -7.93
C ILE A 113 -1.60 11.63 -9.19
N GLU A 114 -0.75 11.59 -10.22
CA GLU A 114 -1.02 10.85 -11.46
C GLU A 114 -1.32 9.37 -11.18
N GLU A 115 -0.51 8.73 -10.32
CA GLU A 115 -0.71 7.34 -9.92
C GLU A 115 -2.02 7.14 -9.14
N LEU A 116 -2.33 8.06 -8.21
CA LEU A 116 -3.57 8.02 -7.44
C LEU A 116 -4.81 8.18 -8.34
N GLU A 117 -4.76 9.09 -9.31
CA GLU A 117 -5.81 9.27 -10.32
C GLU A 117 -5.96 7.98 -11.15
N TRP A 118 -4.84 7.40 -11.62
CA TRP A 118 -4.83 6.17 -12.42
C TRP A 118 -5.43 4.95 -11.70
N VAL A 119 -5.13 4.76 -10.41
CA VAL A 119 -5.71 3.65 -9.62
C VAL A 119 -7.17 3.90 -9.27
N ALA A 120 -7.56 5.15 -9.00
CA ALA A 120 -8.94 5.51 -8.67
C ALA A 120 -9.88 5.31 -9.87
N GLU A 121 -9.44 5.67 -11.09
CA GLU A 121 -10.17 5.39 -12.34
C GLU A 121 -10.39 3.90 -12.59
N ARG A 122 -9.56 3.04 -11.96
CA ARG A 122 -9.61 1.57 -12.04
C ARG A 122 -10.27 0.93 -10.82
N ASP A 123 -11.09 1.71 -10.12
CA ASP A 123 -11.94 1.28 -9.01
C ASP A 123 -11.19 0.85 -7.74
N ALA A 124 -9.99 1.39 -7.50
CA ALA A 124 -9.30 1.19 -6.23
C ALA A 124 -10.10 1.77 -5.05
N LYS A 125 -10.36 0.93 -4.04
CA LYS A 125 -11.08 1.29 -2.80
C LYS A 125 -10.17 1.58 -1.61
N ALA A 126 -8.87 1.31 -1.76
CA ALA A 126 -7.84 1.60 -0.79
C ALA A 126 -6.50 1.79 -1.50
N VAL A 127 -5.57 2.51 -0.87
CA VAL A 127 -4.19 2.63 -1.32
C VAL A 127 -3.23 2.35 -0.17
N LEU A 128 -2.03 1.88 -0.49
CA LEU A 128 -0.95 1.68 0.47
C LEU A 128 0.06 2.81 0.36
N ILE A 129 0.22 3.58 1.43
CA ILE A 129 1.32 4.54 1.59
C ILE A 129 2.27 3.97 2.65
N ARG A 130 3.57 3.95 2.37
CA ARG A 130 4.55 3.47 3.35
C ARG A 130 4.55 4.38 4.58
N PRO A 131 4.45 3.84 5.80
CA PRO A 131 4.42 4.61 7.04
C PRO A 131 5.82 5.07 7.44
N ALA A 132 6.43 5.92 6.62
CA ALA A 132 7.75 6.47 6.84
C ALA A 132 7.92 7.79 6.08
N PRO A 133 8.88 8.66 6.47
CA PRO A 133 9.07 9.94 5.81
C PRO A 133 9.26 9.81 4.31
N ALA A 134 8.59 10.68 3.56
CA ALA A 134 8.77 10.81 2.12
C ALA A 134 10.16 11.42 1.86
N ARG A 135 11.11 10.60 1.40
CA ARG A 135 12.46 11.08 1.06
C ARG A 135 12.43 11.69 -0.34
N ALA A 136 12.06 12.97 -0.44
CA ALA A 136 12.09 13.70 -1.70
C ALA A 136 13.53 13.85 -2.26
N THR A 137 13.70 13.73 -3.57
CA THR A 137 14.96 14.07 -4.27
C THR A 137 15.17 15.58 -4.25
N ARG A 138 16.09 16.08 -3.41
CA ARG A 138 16.83 17.36 -3.57
C ARG A 138 16.05 18.67 -3.83
N ALA A 139 14.73 18.66 -3.86
CA ALA A 139 13.87 19.83 -3.90
C ALA A 139 12.81 19.66 -2.81
N PRO A 140 12.57 20.69 -1.96
CA PRO A 140 11.46 20.64 -1.02
C PRO A 140 10.17 20.41 -1.80
N LEU A 141 9.26 19.60 -1.22
CA LEU A 141 7.90 19.27 -1.72
C LEU A 141 7.09 20.50 -2.22
N VAL A 142 7.56 21.69 -1.84
CA VAL A 142 7.15 23.05 -2.20
C VAL A 142 7.24 23.43 -3.70
N ARG A 143 7.90 22.66 -4.56
CA ARG A 143 8.12 23.06 -5.97
C ARG A 143 7.11 22.55 -7.00
N ALA A 144 6.12 21.74 -6.62
CA ALA A 144 5.04 21.35 -7.54
C ALA A 144 4.06 22.52 -7.74
N PRO A 145 3.94 23.11 -8.95
CA PRO A 145 3.01 24.23 -9.21
C PRO A 145 1.56 23.88 -8.88
N ARG A 146 1.20 22.60 -9.02
CA ARG A 146 -0.15 22.08 -8.73
C ARG A 146 -0.44 22.11 -7.22
N VAL A 147 0.49 21.65 -6.37
CA VAL A 147 0.36 21.74 -4.91
C VAL A 147 0.27 23.18 -4.45
N ARG A 148 1.14 24.06 -4.98
CA ARG A 148 1.08 25.50 -4.68
C ARG A 148 -0.28 26.09 -5.03
N SER A 149 -0.81 25.81 -6.23
CA SER A 149 -2.12 26.33 -6.65
C SER A 149 -3.27 25.86 -5.75
N ILE A 150 -3.20 24.63 -5.21
CA ILE A 150 -4.21 24.11 -4.30
C ILE A 150 -4.09 24.76 -2.92
N LEU A 151 -2.86 24.94 -2.41
CA LEU A 151 -2.61 25.61 -1.13
C LEU A 151 -3.02 27.10 -1.19
N GLU A 152 -2.69 27.79 -2.28
CA GLU A 152 -3.09 29.19 -2.53
C GLU A 152 -4.60 29.34 -2.65
N ALA A 153 -5.28 28.43 -3.38
CA ALA A 153 -6.75 28.41 -3.48
C ALA A 153 -7.44 28.18 -2.12
N ARG A 154 -6.73 27.61 -1.14
CA ARG A 154 -7.22 27.36 0.23
C ARG A 154 -6.65 28.34 1.28
N GLY A 155 -5.95 29.39 0.85
CA GLY A 155 -5.43 30.44 1.73
C GLY A 155 -4.29 30.03 2.66
N ARG A 156 -3.52 28.99 2.32
CA ARG A 156 -2.37 28.53 3.12
C ARG A 156 -1.05 29.04 2.53
N THR A 157 -0.14 29.49 3.41
CA THR A 157 1.21 29.93 3.03
C THR A 157 2.14 28.75 2.81
N VAL A 158 2.97 28.87 1.77
CA VAL A 158 3.93 27.85 1.35
C VAL A 158 5.25 28.05 2.12
N ASP A 159 5.41 27.40 3.27
CA ASP A 159 6.70 27.32 3.99
C ASP A 159 7.34 25.92 3.81
N ALA A 160 8.67 25.87 3.94
CA ALA A 160 9.57 24.76 3.63
C ALA A 160 9.40 23.49 4.49
N THR A 161 8.45 23.45 5.42
CA THR A 161 8.20 22.36 6.38
C THR A 161 6.86 21.67 6.11
N LEU A 162 6.63 21.26 4.85
CA LEU A 162 5.44 20.50 4.44
C LEU A 162 5.66 18.99 4.62
N ASP A 163 5.49 18.47 5.84
CA ASP A 163 5.50 17.03 6.12
C ASP A 163 4.12 16.49 6.57
N ALA A 164 3.29 17.30 7.24
CA ALA A 164 2.00 16.84 7.78
C ALA A 164 0.79 17.23 6.92
N ASP A 165 0.80 18.44 6.32
CA ASP A 165 -0.35 18.98 5.61
C ASP A 165 -0.60 18.28 4.25
N VAL A 166 0.46 17.89 3.53
CA VAL A 166 0.34 17.14 2.26
C VAL A 166 -0.16 15.72 2.50
N VAL A 167 0.31 15.08 3.58
CA VAL A 167 -0.20 13.77 4.00
C VAL A 167 -1.67 13.89 4.39
N ALA A 168 -2.06 14.92 5.16
CA ALA A 168 -3.45 15.16 5.50
C ALA A 168 -4.32 15.41 4.27
N GLU A 169 -3.79 16.08 3.24
CA GLU A 169 -4.49 16.33 1.99
C GLU A 169 -4.62 15.08 1.11
N LEU A 170 -3.58 14.27 0.96
CA LEU A 170 -3.66 12.96 0.30
C LEU A 170 -4.65 12.04 1.03
N MET A 171 -4.63 12.06 2.37
CA MET A 171 -5.60 11.34 3.19
C MET A 171 -7.01 11.90 2.98
N GLU A 172 -7.19 13.21 2.81
CA GLU A 172 -8.50 13.81 2.49
C GLU A 172 -9.00 13.40 1.09
N VAL A 173 -8.11 13.33 0.09
CA VAL A 173 -8.44 12.84 -1.26
C VAL A 173 -8.80 11.35 -1.21
N CYS A 174 -8.03 10.53 -0.49
CA CYS A 174 -8.34 9.11 -0.26
C CYS A 174 -9.69 8.95 0.46
N ASN A 175 -9.96 9.75 1.49
CA ASN A 175 -11.21 9.71 2.25
C ASN A 175 -12.45 10.20 1.47
N ARG A 176 -12.25 10.96 0.39
CA ARG A 176 -13.35 11.44 -0.48
C ARG A 176 -13.58 10.57 -1.71
N ARG A 177 -12.54 9.97 -2.28
CA ARG A 177 -12.61 9.27 -3.57
C ARG A 177 -12.45 7.75 -3.49
N VAL A 178 -11.74 7.26 -2.47
CA VAL A 178 -11.28 5.87 -2.40
C VAL A 178 -12.07 5.08 -1.35
N LEU A 179 -12.36 5.67 -0.19
CA LEU A 179 -13.17 5.00 0.83
C LEU A 179 -14.69 5.09 0.54
N PRO A 180 -15.44 3.98 0.61
CA PRO A 180 -16.90 4.01 0.49
C PRO A 180 -17.57 4.77 1.67
N PRO A 181 -18.82 5.24 1.50
CA PRO A 181 -19.54 6.04 2.52
C PRO A 181 -19.71 5.39 3.90
N MET A 182 -19.40 4.10 4.06
CA MET A 182 -19.58 3.38 5.32
C MET A 182 -18.65 3.84 6.45
N ALA A 183 -17.57 4.57 6.17
CA ALA A 183 -16.67 5.12 7.20
C ALA A 183 -17.14 6.47 7.78
N ARG A 184 -18.32 6.99 7.39
CA ARG A 184 -18.85 8.29 7.84
C ARG A 184 -20.03 8.20 8.82
N ALA A 185 -20.36 7.00 9.29
CA ALA A 185 -21.40 6.79 10.29
C ALA A 185 -20.81 6.02 11.49
N GLY A 186 -20.67 6.72 12.62
CA GLY A 186 -20.22 6.16 13.90
C GLY A 186 -19.08 6.94 14.51
#